data_AF-A0A1H5S252-F1
#
_entry.id   AF-A0A1H5S252-F1
#
_cell.length_a   1.000
_cell.length_b   1.000
_cell.length_c   1.000
_cell.angle_alpha   90.00
_cell.angle_beta   90.00
_cell.angle_gamma   90.00
#
_symmetry.space_group_name_H-M   'P 1'
#
loop_
_entity.id
_entity.type
_entity.pdbx_description
1 polymer ?
#
loop_
_entity_poly.entity_id
_entity_poly.type
_entity_poly.pdbx_seq_one_letter_code
_entity_poly.pdbx_strand_id
1 'polypeptide(L)'
;MATVYRSTDAGAPSYPASSTNGAAASAFMDILKACLVDGYGSKPAAGWSVDYEDTTVQKRRIGLSNGNGVFEVVTWASVSVGLFIWDSITTPGVGSIYDDSWPGVVSEGVNGWQHERIPAPGNSSDAVACLYVNTFQSSQASNIAWTVVADDKAFWFLSHYPEGHSSVDASDSLNNAKGSYYPQLFVGAVKSPDLLRDDPGNFFLGFGGGSVPTAVNATGGSQQSLSNFWGLRTPMGTLPSAANNSDFEPYGLDFDRYKRNPLSSVRALLPALCSYKGSDVPKPSSLSSLYADYHFCSLPGICQLGESGSQGYFWINYNEWRGASWSLEPATIGGYTWIPWSFSQNDLYECGVTDHPDWW
;
A
#
# COMPACT_ATOMS: atom_id res chain seq x y z
N MET A 1 -1.22 -18.68 -3.79
CA MET A 1 -2.56 -18.14 -4.11
C MET A 1 -2.87 -17.07 -3.09
N ALA A 2 -3.43 -15.94 -3.52
CA ALA A 2 -3.76 -14.87 -2.60
C ALA A 2 -4.99 -15.20 -1.75
N THR A 3 -5.00 -14.69 -0.53
CA THR A 3 -6.08 -14.81 0.45
C THR A 3 -6.61 -13.42 0.78
N VAL A 4 -7.93 -13.31 0.85
CA VAL A 4 -8.61 -12.09 1.32
C VAL A 4 -8.90 -12.22 2.82
N TYR A 5 -8.38 -11.29 3.61
CA TYR A 5 -8.61 -11.11 5.03
C TYR A 5 -9.44 -9.84 5.25
N ARG A 6 -10.42 -9.89 6.17
CA ARG A 6 -11.34 -8.79 6.45
C ARG A 6 -11.53 -8.64 7.95
N SER A 7 -11.76 -7.42 8.39
CA SER A 7 -12.11 -7.12 9.79
C SER A 7 -13.40 -7.80 10.26
N THR A 8 -14.26 -8.25 9.34
CA THR A 8 -15.53 -8.95 9.63
C THR A 8 -15.39 -10.47 9.69
N ASP A 9 -14.22 -11.01 9.35
CA ASP A 9 -14.00 -12.46 9.43
C ASP A 9 -14.01 -12.94 10.89
N ALA A 10 -14.49 -14.17 11.09
CA ALA A 10 -14.49 -14.78 12.42
C ALA A 10 -13.07 -14.91 12.99
N GLY A 11 -12.83 -14.31 14.15
CA GLY A 11 -11.52 -14.30 14.81
C GLY A 11 -10.55 -13.22 14.31
N ALA A 12 -10.99 -12.33 13.42
CA ALA A 12 -10.17 -11.23 12.94
C ALA A 12 -9.78 -10.26 14.08
N PRO A 13 -8.54 -9.74 14.08
CA PRO A 13 -8.13 -8.71 15.04
C PRO A 13 -8.92 -7.41 14.82
N SER A 14 -9.27 -6.75 15.92
CA SER A 14 -10.02 -5.50 15.92
C SER A 14 -9.14 -4.34 16.33
N TYR A 15 -9.40 -3.15 15.78
CA TYR A 15 -8.83 -1.92 16.34
C TYR A 15 -9.33 -1.72 17.78
N PRO A 16 -8.50 -1.16 18.69
CA PRO A 16 -8.90 -0.92 20.07
C PRO A 16 -9.92 0.22 20.14
N ALA A 17 -10.94 0.10 20.98
CA ALA A 17 -11.97 1.14 21.14
C ALA A 17 -11.46 2.45 21.77
N SER A 18 -10.20 2.49 22.25
CA SER A 18 -9.60 3.67 22.89
C SER A 18 -8.29 4.06 22.21
N SER A 19 -8.05 5.36 22.09
CA SER A 19 -6.79 5.95 21.59
C SER A 19 -5.69 6.04 22.65
N THR A 20 -5.55 5.04 23.52
CA THR A 20 -4.39 5.01 24.41
C THR A 20 -3.12 5.03 23.56
N ASN A 21 -2.16 5.86 23.96
CA ASN A 21 -0.94 6.11 23.20
C ASN A 21 -0.27 4.79 22.78
N GLY A 22 -0.08 4.57 21.47
CA GLY A 22 0.59 3.41 20.90
C GLY A 22 -0.33 2.23 20.56
N ALA A 23 -1.58 2.22 21.04
CA ALA A 23 -2.52 1.13 20.80
C ALA A 23 -2.90 1.01 19.32
N ALA A 24 -2.95 2.13 18.61
CA ALA A 24 -3.31 2.18 17.20
C ALA A 24 -2.26 1.60 16.26
N ALA A 25 -1.03 2.08 16.42
CA ALA A 25 0.13 1.57 15.72
C ALA A 25 0.31 0.08 16.00
N SER A 26 0.14 -0.32 17.27
CA SER A 26 0.22 -1.73 17.66
C SER A 26 -0.88 -2.57 16.99
N ALA A 27 -2.13 -2.10 16.96
CA ALA A 27 -3.21 -2.82 16.32
C ALA A 27 -3.00 -3.02 14.81
N PHE A 28 -2.41 -2.03 14.12
CA PHE A 28 -2.01 -2.22 12.72
C PHE A 28 -0.98 -3.34 12.57
N MET A 29 0.05 -3.38 13.44
CA MET A 29 1.04 -4.47 13.46
C MET A 29 0.39 -5.82 13.77
N ASP A 30 -0.58 -5.88 14.70
CA ASP A 30 -1.33 -7.10 15.02
C ASP A 30 -2.16 -7.60 13.84
N ILE A 31 -2.84 -6.69 13.13
CA ILE A 31 -3.60 -7.03 11.91
C ILE A 31 -2.67 -7.64 10.87
N LEU A 32 -1.54 -7.00 10.59
CA LEU A 32 -0.58 -7.50 9.61
C LEU A 32 0.00 -8.85 10.04
N LYS A 33 0.43 -9.00 11.31
CA LYS A 33 0.96 -10.27 11.81
C LYS A 33 -0.07 -11.40 11.73
N ALA A 34 -1.33 -11.13 12.09
CA ALA A 34 -2.41 -12.10 12.00
C ALA A 34 -2.72 -12.50 10.54
N CYS A 35 -2.69 -11.56 9.59
CA CYS A 35 -2.95 -11.88 8.18
C CYS A 35 -1.76 -12.58 7.51
N LEU A 36 -0.54 -12.12 7.79
CA LEU A 36 0.64 -12.51 7.02
C LEU A 36 1.38 -13.70 7.63
N VAL A 37 1.39 -13.83 8.96
CA VAL A 37 2.23 -14.81 9.69
C VAL A 37 1.40 -15.84 10.44
N ASP A 38 0.48 -15.41 11.30
CA ASP A 38 -0.16 -16.32 12.26
C ASP A 38 -1.44 -16.98 11.71
N GLY A 39 -2.15 -16.30 10.81
CA GLY A 39 -3.54 -16.61 10.48
C GLY A 39 -4.49 -16.24 11.63
N TYR A 40 -5.78 -16.42 11.43
CA TYR A 40 -6.77 -16.27 12.50
C TYR A 40 -8.06 -17.03 12.20
N GLY A 41 -8.76 -17.45 13.26
CA GLY A 41 -9.98 -18.25 13.13
C GLY A 41 -9.73 -19.53 12.34
N SER A 42 -10.32 -19.63 11.15
CA SER A 42 -10.08 -20.73 10.20
C SER A 42 -9.27 -20.30 8.96
N LYS A 43 -8.87 -19.03 8.88
CA LYS A 43 -8.08 -18.51 7.76
C LYS A 43 -6.59 -18.77 8.00
N PRO A 44 -5.90 -19.45 7.08
CA PRO A 44 -4.46 -19.64 7.18
C PRO A 44 -3.74 -18.30 6.98
N ALA A 45 -2.48 -18.23 7.43
CA ALA A 45 -1.60 -17.10 7.15
C ALA A 45 -1.21 -17.01 5.66
N ALA A 46 -0.78 -15.83 5.22
CA ALA A 46 -0.30 -15.62 3.85
C ALA A 46 1.05 -16.29 3.55
N GLY A 47 1.84 -16.60 4.58
CA GLY A 47 3.12 -17.33 4.45
C GLY A 47 4.36 -16.48 4.71
N TRP A 48 4.21 -15.33 5.35
CA TRP A 48 5.32 -14.48 5.79
C TRP A 48 5.85 -14.95 7.14
N SER A 49 7.03 -14.46 7.53
CA SER A 49 7.65 -14.69 8.83
C SER A 49 7.85 -13.40 9.61
N VAL A 50 7.91 -13.50 10.95
CA VAL A 50 8.45 -12.45 11.80
C VAL A 50 9.95 -12.66 11.91
N ASP A 51 10.75 -11.70 11.42
CA ASP A 51 12.20 -11.71 11.59
C ASP A 51 12.58 -11.29 13.01
N TYR A 52 11.87 -10.30 13.54
CA TYR A 52 11.96 -9.89 14.93
C TYR A 52 10.70 -9.09 15.33
N GLU A 53 10.48 -9.00 16.64
CA GLU A 53 9.41 -8.18 17.22
C GLU A 53 9.87 -7.61 18.56
N ASP A 54 9.71 -6.30 18.75
CA ASP A 54 9.80 -5.64 20.05
C ASP A 54 8.37 -5.34 20.52
N THR A 55 7.96 -5.96 21.62
CA THR A 55 6.61 -5.79 22.20
C THR A 55 6.58 -4.76 23.32
N THR A 56 7.61 -3.94 23.47
CA THR A 56 7.66 -2.89 24.49
C THR A 56 6.50 -1.91 24.30
N VAL A 57 5.76 -1.66 25.38
CA VAL A 57 4.59 -0.76 25.35
C VAL A 57 5.00 0.61 24.81
N GLN A 58 4.22 1.14 23.87
CA GLN A 58 4.46 2.41 23.15
C GLN A 58 5.71 2.47 22.26
N LYS A 59 6.49 1.40 22.20
CA LYS A 59 7.74 1.29 21.43
C LYS A 59 7.73 0.07 20.53
N ARG A 60 6.54 -0.40 20.17
CA ARG A 60 6.37 -1.64 19.43
C ARG A 60 7.02 -1.53 18.06
N ARG A 61 7.64 -2.61 17.65
CA ARG A 61 8.25 -2.77 16.34
C ARG A 61 8.08 -4.18 15.84
N ILE A 62 7.94 -4.34 14.54
CA ILE A 62 7.92 -5.66 13.91
C ILE A 62 8.62 -5.62 12.55
N GLY A 63 9.46 -6.61 12.29
CA GLY A 63 10.02 -6.90 10.97
C GLY A 63 9.32 -8.13 10.36
N LEU A 64 8.63 -7.94 9.24
CA LEU A 64 7.90 -8.99 8.52
C LEU A 64 8.61 -9.31 7.20
N SER A 65 8.94 -10.58 6.97
CA SER A 65 9.71 -11.05 5.81
C SER A 65 8.94 -12.06 4.97
N ASN A 66 9.19 -12.04 3.67
CA ASN A 66 8.64 -12.97 2.69
C ASN A 66 9.73 -13.72 1.88
N GLY A 67 10.98 -13.59 2.31
CA GLY A 67 12.17 -14.10 1.63
C GLY A 67 12.72 -13.19 0.51
N ASN A 68 11.95 -12.21 0.03
CA ASN A 68 12.43 -11.20 -0.92
C ASN A 68 12.98 -9.95 -0.21
N GLY A 69 12.41 -9.60 0.93
CA GLY A 69 12.85 -8.48 1.76
C GLY A 69 12.12 -8.45 3.09
N VAL A 70 12.39 -7.41 3.88
CA VAL A 70 11.80 -7.19 5.20
C VAL A 70 11.05 -5.88 5.19
N PHE A 71 9.77 -5.94 5.55
CA PHE A 71 8.92 -4.80 5.85
C PHE A 71 8.98 -4.53 7.35
N GLU A 72 9.59 -3.41 7.73
CA GLU A 72 9.68 -3.00 9.13
C GLU A 72 8.64 -1.91 9.42
N VAL A 73 7.88 -2.12 10.48
CA VAL A 73 6.92 -1.16 11.03
C VAL A 73 7.40 -0.77 12.42
N VAL A 74 7.57 0.53 12.65
CA VAL A 74 8.01 1.08 13.93
C VAL A 74 6.96 2.05 14.45
N THR A 75 6.63 2.00 15.75
CA THR A 75 5.85 3.07 16.37
C THR A 75 6.60 4.39 16.26
N TRP A 76 5.97 5.38 15.61
CA TRP A 76 6.51 6.74 15.56
C TRP A 76 6.02 7.55 16.75
N ALA A 77 4.72 7.54 16.98
CA ALA A 77 4.07 8.21 18.10
C ALA A 77 2.79 7.44 18.44
N SER A 78 1.92 8.02 19.28
CA SER A 78 0.68 7.40 19.76
C SER A 78 -0.21 6.77 18.68
N VAL A 79 -0.28 7.41 17.50
CA VAL A 79 -1.18 7.06 16.39
C VAL A 79 -0.47 7.00 15.05
N SER A 80 0.86 6.98 15.05
CA SER A 80 1.64 7.08 13.82
C SER A 80 2.69 5.99 13.78
N VAL A 81 3.03 5.54 12.58
CA VAL A 81 4.08 4.55 12.35
C VAL A 81 5.08 5.06 11.30
N GLY A 82 6.33 4.62 11.45
CA GLY A 82 7.33 4.68 10.39
C GLY A 82 7.36 3.34 9.66
N LEU A 83 7.36 3.38 8.34
CA LEU A 83 7.44 2.21 7.48
C LEU A 83 8.78 2.19 6.73
N PHE A 84 9.44 1.04 6.74
CA PHE A 84 10.76 0.81 6.16
C PHE A 84 10.77 -0.48 5.34
N ILE A 85 11.69 -0.56 4.39
CA ILE A 85 12.00 -1.78 3.66
C ILE A 85 13.51 -2.06 3.66
N TRP A 86 13.85 -3.35 3.67
CA TRP A 86 15.23 -3.86 3.73
C TRP A 86 15.38 -5.11 2.88
N ASP A 87 16.58 -5.40 2.36
CA ASP A 87 16.85 -6.75 1.81
C ASP A 87 16.90 -7.76 2.97
N SER A 88 17.54 -7.37 4.08
CA SER A 88 17.57 -8.11 5.35
C SER A 88 17.97 -7.18 6.50
N ILE A 89 17.56 -7.51 7.73
CA ILE A 89 17.97 -6.80 8.95
C ILE A 89 18.97 -7.67 9.71
N THR A 90 20.12 -7.09 10.05
CA THR A 90 21.18 -7.75 10.84
C THR A 90 21.07 -7.39 12.32
N THR A 91 20.72 -6.14 12.61
CA THR A 91 20.58 -5.63 13.98
C THR A 91 19.27 -4.86 14.06
N PRO A 92 18.22 -5.41 14.70
CA PRO A 92 16.99 -4.66 14.92
C PRO A 92 17.25 -3.41 15.76
N GLY A 93 16.62 -2.30 15.38
CA GLY A 93 16.61 -1.11 16.22
C GLY A 93 15.73 -1.31 17.46
N VAL A 94 15.90 -0.42 18.44
CA VAL A 94 15.19 -0.42 19.73
C VAL A 94 14.47 0.92 19.92
N GLY A 95 13.30 0.89 20.55
CA GLY A 95 12.56 2.10 20.89
C GLY A 95 11.64 2.68 19.80
N SER A 96 11.02 3.83 20.09
CA SER A 96 10.14 4.57 19.17
C SER A 96 10.90 5.66 18.41
N ILE A 97 10.47 5.99 17.19
CA ILE A 97 11.16 6.98 16.33
C ILE A 97 11.17 8.37 16.95
N TYR A 98 10.06 8.80 17.56
CA TYR A 98 9.92 10.15 18.07
C TYR A 98 10.40 10.32 19.52
N ASP A 99 10.19 9.32 20.38
CA ASP A 99 10.39 9.50 21.84
C ASP A 99 11.79 9.11 22.31
N ASP A 100 12.52 8.29 21.55
CA ASP A 100 13.81 7.75 21.97
C ASP A 100 15.01 8.42 21.28
N SER A 101 16.17 8.35 21.94
CA SER A 101 17.41 8.88 21.40
C SER A 101 17.81 8.13 20.14
N TRP A 102 18.10 8.87 19.07
CA TRP A 102 18.40 8.34 17.74
C TRP A 102 19.42 7.17 17.65
N PRO A 103 20.51 7.09 18.45
CA PRO A 103 21.38 5.92 18.45
C PRO A 103 20.60 4.64 18.75
N GLY A 104 20.57 3.72 17.79
CA GLY A 104 19.92 2.43 17.95
C GLY A 104 18.43 2.41 17.65
N VAL A 105 17.78 3.53 17.30
CA VAL A 105 16.36 3.52 16.91
C VAL A 105 16.16 3.01 15.49
N VAL A 106 17.12 3.17 14.58
CA VAL A 106 17.00 2.60 13.23
C VAL A 106 17.62 1.21 13.23
N SER A 107 16.96 0.27 12.55
CA SER A 107 17.55 -1.04 12.28
C SER A 107 18.80 -0.92 11.40
N GLU A 108 19.70 -1.88 11.51
CA GLU A 108 20.83 -2.06 10.60
C GLU A 108 20.59 -3.28 9.73
N GLY A 109 21.01 -3.23 8.48
CA GLY A 109 20.75 -4.30 7.53
C GLY A 109 21.39 -4.10 6.17
N VAL A 110 21.04 -4.98 5.24
CA VAL A 110 21.49 -4.92 3.83
C VAL A 110 20.49 -4.12 3.02
N ASN A 111 20.98 -3.18 2.21
CA ASN A 111 20.20 -2.37 1.25
C ASN A 111 18.91 -1.79 1.85
N GLY A 112 18.93 -1.38 3.12
CA GLY A 112 17.80 -0.68 3.71
C GLY A 112 17.73 0.77 3.29
N TRP A 113 16.55 1.37 3.44
CA TRP A 113 16.44 2.81 3.38
C TRP A 113 17.22 3.45 4.53
N GLN A 114 18.35 4.07 4.18
CA GLN A 114 19.15 4.86 5.09
C GLN A 114 19.33 6.26 4.50
N HIS A 115 19.05 7.29 5.29
CA HIS A 115 19.19 8.66 4.84
C HIS A 115 20.67 9.03 4.67
N GLU A 116 21.05 9.46 3.47
CA GLU A 116 22.45 9.59 3.04
C GLU A 116 23.22 10.73 3.73
N ARG A 117 22.53 11.66 4.39
CA ARG A 117 23.13 12.95 4.79
C ARG A 117 23.42 13.12 6.28
N ILE A 118 23.13 12.16 7.17
CA ILE A 118 23.37 12.35 8.61
C ILE A 118 23.89 11.07 9.30
N PRO A 119 25.11 11.07 9.86
CA PRO A 119 25.53 10.13 10.89
C PRO A 119 24.84 10.48 12.22
N ALA A 120 24.18 9.53 12.88
CA ALA A 120 23.61 9.73 14.23
C ALA A 120 24.71 10.06 15.28
N PRO A 121 24.48 10.83 16.37
CA PRO A 121 23.21 11.35 16.91
C PRO A 121 23.17 12.80 17.45
N GLY A 122 21.96 13.36 17.56
CA GLY A 122 21.65 14.58 18.32
C GLY A 122 20.69 15.51 17.58
N ASN A 123 19.49 15.70 18.13
CA ASN A 123 18.40 16.60 17.71
C ASN A 123 18.27 16.87 16.20
N SER A 124 17.57 15.97 15.49
CA SER A 124 16.65 16.26 14.37
C SER A 124 16.03 14.92 13.92
N SER A 125 14.82 14.61 14.39
CA SER A 125 13.99 13.47 13.95
C SER A 125 13.46 13.58 12.51
N ASP A 126 13.82 14.65 11.80
CA ASP A 126 13.14 15.08 10.57
C ASP A 126 13.80 14.56 9.28
N ALA A 127 14.85 13.74 9.40
CA ALA A 127 15.66 13.24 8.30
C ALA A 127 15.76 11.71 8.27
N VAL A 128 14.67 11.02 8.62
CA VAL A 128 14.59 9.56 8.48
C VAL A 128 14.11 9.23 7.06
N ALA A 129 14.89 8.44 6.32
CA ALA A 129 14.46 7.89 5.03
C ALA A 129 13.45 6.77 5.28
N CYS A 130 12.23 7.15 5.60
CA CYS A 130 11.13 6.23 5.82
C CYS A 130 9.83 6.90 5.46
N LEU A 131 8.81 6.07 5.29
CA LEU A 131 7.48 6.56 5.08
C LEU A 131 6.81 6.80 6.43
N TYR A 132 6.59 8.08 6.73
CA TYR A 132 5.81 8.50 7.89
C TYR A 132 4.31 8.41 7.59
N VAL A 133 3.62 7.48 8.25
CA VAL A 133 2.17 7.38 8.18
C VAL A 133 1.57 8.06 9.40
N ASN A 134 1.12 9.30 9.19
CA ASN A 134 0.43 10.07 10.21
C ASN A 134 -0.99 9.52 10.43
N THR A 135 -1.37 9.32 11.70
CA THR A 135 -2.74 9.00 12.11
C THR A 135 -3.34 7.72 11.50
N PHE A 136 -2.83 6.55 11.89
CA PHE A 136 -3.67 5.37 12.05
C PHE A 136 -4.66 5.67 13.20
N GLN A 137 -5.80 6.29 12.90
CA GLN A 137 -6.78 6.66 13.93
C GLN A 137 -7.52 5.42 14.46
N SER A 138 -6.85 4.54 15.19
CA SER A 138 -7.53 3.39 15.80
C SER A 138 -8.48 3.77 16.93
N SER A 139 -8.49 5.03 17.40
CA SER A 139 -9.41 5.56 18.43
C SER A 139 -10.87 5.26 18.16
N GLN A 140 -11.18 4.90 16.93
CA GLN A 140 -12.51 4.77 16.39
C GLN A 140 -12.71 3.36 15.85
N ALA A 141 -12.53 2.33 16.70
CA ALA A 141 -12.72 0.94 16.31
C ALA A 141 -14.10 0.64 15.68
N SER A 142 -15.13 1.40 16.08
CA SER A 142 -16.47 1.35 15.48
C SER A 142 -16.55 1.97 14.09
N ASN A 143 -15.52 2.68 13.64
CA ASN A 143 -15.56 3.58 12.48
C ASN A 143 -14.57 3.15 11.38
N ILE A 144 -13.77 2.11 11.62
CA ILE A 144 -12.71 1.66 10.73
C ILE A 144 -12.77 0.14 10.55
N ALA A 145 -13.00 -0.29 9.33
CA ALA A 145 -12.76 -1.64 8.86
C ALA A 145 -11.44 -1.71 8.08
N TRP A 146 -10.99 -2.94 7.85
CA TRP A 146 -9.79 -3.19 7.07
C TRP A 146 -9.98 -4.42 6.19
N THR A 147 -9.30 -4.40 5.05
CA THR A 147 -9.18 -5.54 4.14
C THR A 147 -7.71 -5.71 3.76
N VAL A 148 -7.21 -6.94 3.83
CA VAL A 148 -5.89 -7.33 3.34
C VAL A 148 -6.06 -8.37 2.24
N VAL A 149 -5.40 -8.21 1.11
CA VAL A 149 -5.27 -9.25 0.09
C VAL A 149 -3.80 -9.61 0.01
N ALA A 150 -3.44 -10.85 0.31
CA ALA A 150 -2.04 -11.23 0.43
C ALA A 150 -1.76 -12.67 -0.04
N ASP A 151 -0.58 -12.86 -0.61
CA ASP A 151 0.05 -14.17 -0.77
C ASP A 151 1.41 -14.19 -0.03
N ASP A 152 2.22 -15.20 -0.31
CA ASP A 152 3.55 -15.40 0.28
C ASP A 152 4.60 -14.41 -0.25
N LYS A 153 4.23 -13.48 -1.14
CA LYS A 153 5.16 -12.57 -1.83
C LYS A 153 4.73 -11.12 -1.82
N ALA A 154 3.44 -10.82 -1.71
CA ALA A 154 2.95 -9.46 -1.64
C ALA A 154 1.66 -9.35 -0.85
N PHE A 155 1.36 -8.14 -0.39
CA PHE A 155 0.06 -7.80 0.14
C PHE A 155 -0.39 -6.39 -0.24
N TRP A 156 -1.71 -6.24 -0.28
CA TRP A 156 -2.43 -4.98 -0.31
C TRP A 156 -3.16 -4.80 1.02
N PHE A 157 -3.04 -3.63 1.65
CA PHE A 157 -3.79 -3.27 2.85
C PHE A 157 -4.64 -2.02 2.59
N LEU A 158 -5.93 -2.13 2.87
CA LEU A 158 -6.92 -1.06 2.75
C LEU A 158 -7.61 -0.87 4.09
N SER A 159 -7.58 0.36 4.60
CA SER A 159 -8.50 0.81 5.63
C SER A 159 -9.73 1.48 4.98
N HIS A 160 -10.92 1.18 5.47
CA HIS A 160 -12.18 1.66 4.89
C HIS A 160 -13.30 1.76 5.96
N TYR A 161 -14.47 2.27 5.57
CA TYR A 161 -15.64 2.26 6.44
C TYR A 161 -16.17 0.84 6.68
N PRO A 162 -16.66 0.52 7.90
CA PRO A 162 -17.38 -0.71 8.14
C PRO A 162 -18.64 -0.82 7.27
N GLU A 163 -19.08 -2.05 7.03
CA GLU A 163 -20.32 -2.33 6.31
C GLU A 163 -21.52 -1.62 6.98
N GLY A 164 -22.42 -1.08 6.16
CA GLY A 164 -23.62 -0.37 6.64
C GLY A 164 -23.42 1.11 6.96
N HIS A 165 -22.21 1.64 6.78
CA HIS A 165 -21.92 3.07 6.87
C HIS A 165 -21.82 3.71 5.49
N SER A 166 -22.31 4.95 5.37
CA SER A 166 -22.42 5.64 4.09
C SER A 166 -21.96 7.09 4.18
N SER A 167 -21.08 7.47 3.26
CA SER A 167 -20.55 8.83 3.15
C SER A 167 -21.60 9.86 2.70
N VAL A 168 -22.73 9.42 2.12
CA VAL A 168 -23.81 10.31 1.67
C VAL A 168 -24.84 10.62 2.76
N ASP A 169 -24.85 9.86 3.85
CA ASP A 169 -25.78 10.11 4.94
C ASP A 169 -25.20 11.18 5.87
N ALA A 170 -25.76 12.39 5.81
CA ALA A 170 -25.41 13.50 6.69
C ALA A 170 -25.65 13.17 8.17
N SER A 171 -26.48 12.16 8.46
CA SER A 171 -26.74 11.65 9.80
C SER A 171 -25.80 10.54 10.26
N ASP A 172 -24.91 10.04 9.38
CA ASP A 172 -23.91 9.06 9.79
C ASP A 172 -22.96 9.69 10.81
N SER A 173 -22.89 9.08 11.99
CA SER A 173 -21.98 9.48 13.07
C SER A 173 -20.50 9.53 12.63
N LEU A 174 -20.16 8.78 11.58
CA LEU A 174 -18.83 8.73 11.00
C LEU A 174 -18.50 9.95 10.12
N ASN A 175 -19.53 10.68 9.68
CA ASN A 175 -19.40 11.83 8.79
C ASN A 175 -18.70 13.02 9.48
N ASN A 176 -18.48 13.01 10.80
CA ASN A 176 -17.65 14.02 11.48
C ASN A 176 -16.15 13.68 11.50
N ALA A 177 -15.78 12.45 11.13
CA ALA A 177 -14.39 12.00 11.05
C ALA A 177 -13.71 12.38 9.71
N LYS A 178 -14.29 13.29 8.91
CA LYS A 178 -13.85 13.65 7.54
C LYS A 178 -12.36 14.01 7.42
N GLY A 179 -11.72 14.48 8.48
CA GLY A 179 -10.29 14.81 8.46
C GLY A 179 -9.37 13.59 8.62
N SER A 180 -9.90 12.38 8.75
CA SER A 180 -9.13 11.19 9.11
C SER A 180 -8.65 10.45 7.87
N TYR A 181 -7.40 10.01 7.92
CA TYR A 181 -6.72 9.44 6.78
C TYR A 181 -6.73 7.91 6.85
N TYR A 182 -7.29 7.26 5.83
CA TYR A 182 -7.23 5.80 5.70
C TYR A 182 -6.03 5.40 4.83
N PRO A 183 -5.04 4.67 5.37
CA PRO A 183 -3.87 4.27 4.61
C PRO A 183 -4.25 3.21 3.56
N GLN A 184 -3.67 3.38 2.38
CA GLN A 184 -3.65 2.38 1.31
C GLN A 184 -2.20 1.98 1.08
N LEU A 185 -1.93 0.69 1.19
CA LEU A 185 -0.56 0.19 1.19
C LEU A 185 -0.44 -1.02 0.27
N PHE A 186 0.63 -1.05 -0.52
CA PHE A 186 1.15 -2.23 -1.18
C PHE A 186 2.52 -2.53 -0.61
N VAL A 187 2.81 -3.79 -0.32
CA VAL A 187 4.17 -4.24 0.01
C VAL A 187 4.44 -5.59 -0.63
N GLY A 188 5.63 -5.75 -1.22
CA GLY A 188 6.13 -7.06 -1.63
C GLY A 188 6.76 -7.08 -3.01
N ALA A 189 6.86 -8.28 -3.56
CA ALA A 189 7.44 -8.51 -4.88
C ALA A 189 6.52 -8.04 -6.00
N VAL A 190 7.12 -7.45 -7.04
CA VAL A 190 6.41 -7.05 -8.27
C VAL A 190 6.64 -8.05 -9.39
N LYS A 191 5.76 -8.03 -10.40
CA LYS A 191 5.96 -8.78 -11.64
C LYS A 191 6.79 -7.95 -12.61
N SER A 192 8.03 -8.35 -12.85
CA SER A 192 8.92 -7.73 -13.83
C SER A 192 9.52 -8.81 -14.75
N PRO A 193 9.74 -8.52 -16.05
CA PRO A 193 10.51 -9.40 -16.92
C PRO A 193 11.96 -9.60 -16.46
N ASP A 194 12.52 -8.61 -15.77
CA ASP A 194 13.96 -8.51 -15.48
C ASP A 194 14.30 -8.76 -14.01
N LEU A 195 13.28 -8.98 -13.16
CA LEU A 195 13.43 -9.30 -11.75
C LEU A 195 12.43 -10.40 -11.41
N LEU A 196 12.91 -11.62 -11.18
CA LEU A 196 12.04 -12.75 -10.89
C LEU A 196 11.31 -12.50 -9.57
N ARG A 197 10.08 -13.01 -9.46
CA ARG A 197 9.25 -12.83 -8.26
C ARG A 197 9.95 -13.29 -6.99
N ASP A 198 10.77 -14.33 -7.08
CA ASP A 198 11.47 -14.94 -5.94
C ASP A 198 12.89 -14.39 -5.72
N ASP A 199 13.33 -13.42 -6.52
CA ASP A 199 14.67 -12.85 -6.36
C ASP A 199 14.76 -12.02 -5.06
N PRO A 200 15.80 -12.21 -4.23
CA PRO A 200 16.09 -11.29 -3.13
C PRO A 200 16.17 -9.85 -3.62
N GLY A 201 15.62 -8.91 -2.87
CA GLY A 201 15.53 -7.48 -3.23
C GLY A 201 14.45 -7.14 -4.26
N ASN A 202 13.67 -8.11 -4.75
CA ASN A 202 12.37 -7.83 -5.39
C ASN A 202 11.35 -7.47 -4.31
N PHE A 203 11.48 -6.27 -3.77
CA PHE A 203 10.66 -5.83 -2.64
C PHE A 203 10.39 -4.34 -2.76
N PHE A 204 9.11 -4.01 -2.78
CA PHE A 204 8.62 -2.67 -3.05
C PHE A 204 7.60 -2.25 -2.00
N LEU A 205 7.54 -0.95 -1.75
CA LEU A 205 6.58 -0.29 -0.88
C LEU A 205 5.81 0.73 -1.72
N GLY A 206 4.51 0.53 -1.87
CA GLY A 206 3.60 1.49 -2.47
C GLY A 206 2.70 2.09 -1.42
N PHE A 207 2.62 3.42 -1.35
CA PHE A 207 1.76 4.09 -0.38
C PHE A 207 0.90 5.16 -1.03
N GLY A 208 -0.40 5.04 -0.78
CA GLY A 208 -1.34 6.14 -0.90
C GLY A 208 -1.40 6.84 0.42
N GLY A 209 -1.21 8.16 0.37
CA GLY A 209 -1.41 8.99 1.53
C GLY A 209 -2.79 8.85 2.16
N GLY A 210 -3.12 9.81 2.99
CA GLY A 210 -4.42 9.86 3.58
C GLY A 210 -5.55 10.19 2.62
N SER A 211 -6.51 9.27 2.45
CA SER A 211 -7.77 9.60 1.78
C SER A 211 -8.71 10.34 2.74
N VAL A 212 -9.22 11.52 2.33
CA VAL A 212 -10.35 12.16 3.00
C VAL A 212 -11.58 11.29 2.72
N PRO A 213 -12.26 10.76 3.75
CA PRO A 213 -13.32 9.77 3.61
C PRO A 213 -14.57 10.24 2.86
N THR A 214 -14.65 11.54 2.54
CA THR A 214 -15.92 12.24 2.28
C THR A 214 -16.02 12.90 0.91
N ALA A 215 -15.33 12.37 -0.07
CA ALA A 215 -15.46 12.87 -1.42
C ALA A 215 -16.76 12.30 -2.03
N VAL A 216 -17.87 13.04 -1.88
CA VAL A 216 -19.18 12.79 -2.54
C VAL A 216 -19.02 12.64 -4.06
N ASN A 217 -17.91 13.15 -4.58
CA ASN A 217 -17.25 12.76 -5.81
C ASN A 217 -15.78 12.51 -5.46
N ALA A 218 -15.23 11.31 -5.71
CA ALA A 218 -13.83 10.95 -5.48
C ALA A 218 -12.76 11.82 -6.22
N THR A 219 -13.15 12.94 -6.82
CA THR A 219 -12.33 13.83 -7.65
C THR A 219 -11.98 15.16 -7.00
N GLY A 220 -12.53 15.49 -5.83
CA GLY A 220 -12.10 16.67 -5.08
C GLY A 220 -10.79 16.39 -4.36
N GLY A 221 -9.65 16.77 -4.95
CA GLY A 221 -8.27 16.99 -4.43
C GLY A 221 -7.83 16.53 -3.02
N SER A 222 -8.45 15.51 -2.45
CA SER A 222 -8.37 15.18 -1.02
C SER A 222 -8.33 13.67 -0.78
N GLN A 223 -8.45 12.83 -1.81
CA GLN A 223 -8.05 11.43 -1.72
C GLN A 223 -6.56 11.34 -2.06
N GLN A 224 -5.69 11.15 -1.07
CA GLN A 224 -4.29 10.81 -1.36
C GLN A 224 -4.23 9.31 -1.69
N SER A 225 -4.59 8.93 -2.89
CA SER A 225 -4.39 7.57 -3.38
C SER A 225 -2.90 7.26 -3.65
N LEU A 226 -2.54 6.01 -4.00
CA LEU A 226 -1.14 5.56 -4.13
C LEU A 226 -0.32 6.50 -5.01
N SER A 227 0.49 7.33 -4.36
CA SER A 227 1.22 8.46 -4.95
C SER A 227 2.71 8.21 -4.97
N ASN A 228 3.17 7.29 -4.11
CA ASN A 228 4.58 7.01 -3.94
C ASN A 228 4.81 5.51 -4.05
N PHE A 229 5.85 5.12 -4.78
CA PHE A 229 6.20 3.74 -5.00
C PHE A 229 7.71 3.60 -4.99
N TRP A 230 8.24 2.83 -4.05
CA TRP A 230 9.67 2.71 -3.83
C TRP A 230 10.09 1.25 -3.85
N GLY A 231 11.34 0.96 -4.21
CA GLY A 231 11.87 -0.40 -4.28
C GLY A 231 13.31 -0.50 -3.81
N LEU A 232 13.71 -1.71 -3.43
CA LEU A 232 15.10 -2.02 -3.05
C LEU A 232 16.03 -2.15 -4.27
N ARG A 233 15.48 -2.49 -5.44
CA ARG A 233 16.22 -2.67 -6.68
C ARG A 233 15.52 -2.04 -7.87
N THR A 234 16.31 -1.52 -8.80
CA THR A 234 15.88 -1.18 -10.15
C THR A 234 16.01 -2.39 -11.06
N PRO A 235 14.98 -2.74 -11.86
CA PRO A 235 15.14 -3.76 -12.88
C PRO A 235 16.05 -3.29 -14.03
N MET A 236 16.85 -4.24 -14.52
CA MET A 236 17.90 -4.19 -15.57
C MET A 236 19.24 -3.52 -15.22
N GLY A 237 20.28 -4.34 -14.99
CA GLY A 237 21.62 -4.23 -15.61
C GLY A 237 22.47 -2.94 -15.51
N THR A 238 22.00 -1.86 -14.89
CA THR A 238 22.69 -0.56 -14.85
C THR A 238 22.69 0.02 -13.44
N LEU A 239 23.82 -0.12 -12.74
CA LEU A 239 24.23 0.89 -11.78
C LEU A 239 24.59 2.18 -12.54
N PRO A 240 24.54 3.33 -11.87
CA PRO A 240 25.84 3.95 -11.59
C PRO A 240 25.88 4.60 -10.22
N SER A 241 26.62 4.03 -9.25
CA SER A 241 27.23 4.72 -8.07
C SER A 241 26.36 5.67 -7.22
N ALA A 242 25.06 5.73 -7.48
CA ALA A 242 24.06 6.61 -6.91
C ALA A 242 22.90 5.75 -6.39
N ALA A 243 23.23 4.62 -5.75
CA ALA A 243 22.33 3.94 -4.82
C ALA A 243 21.86 4.86 -3.67
N ASN A 244 22.39 6.09 -3.66
CA ASN A 244 22.09 7.20 -2.79
C ASN A 244 21.50 8.36 -3.63
N ASN A 245 20.35 8.15 -4.29
CA ASN A 245 19.33 9.16 -4.63
C ASN A 245 18.63 8.84 -5.96
N SER A 246 17.37 8.45 -5.90
CA SER A 246 16.33 8.92 -6.83
C SER A 246 14.96 8.53 -6.30
N ASP A 247 14.12 9.52 -6.05
CA ASP A 247 12.70 9.33 -5.83
C ASP A 247 12.10 8.58 -7.04
N PHE A 248 11.55 7.40 -6.79
CA PHE A 248 10.70 6.70 -7.75
C PHE A 248 9.29 7.26 -7.62
N GLU A 249 8.97 8.23 -8.47
CA GLU A 249 7.59 8.70 -8.58
C GLU A 249 6.85 7.85 -9.62
N PRO A 250 5.66 7.30 -9.31
CA PRO A 250 4.79 6.68 -10.30
C PRO A 250 4.21 7.77 -11.24
N TYR A 251 5.04 8.32 -12.14
CA TYR A 251 4.60 9.32 -13.09
C TYR A 251 4.17 8.65 -14.41
N GLY A 252 2.87 8.70 -14.70
CA GLY A 252 2.31 8.34 -16.00
C GLY A 252 2.19 6.84 -16.24
N LEU A 253 1.01 6.29 -15.97
CA LEU A 253 0.61 5.02 -16.56
C LEU A 253 0.08 5.32 -17.97
N ASP A 254 0.79 4.89 -19.00
CA ASP A 254 0.42 5.15 -20.40
C ASP A 254 -0.46 3.99 -20.92
N PHE A 255 -1.76 4.26 -21.16
CA PHE A 255 -2.79 3.23 -21.39
C PHE A 255 -3.26 3.08 -22.84
N ASP A 256 -2.68 3.80 -23.79
CA ASP A 256 -3.35 4.08 -25.06
C ASP A 256 -3.13 3.07 -26.21
N ARG A 257 -2.71 1.83 -25.92
CA ARG A 257 -2.24 0.89 -26.98
C ARG A 257 -3.02 -0.41 -27.21
N TYR A 258 -4.11 -0.71 -26.52
CA TYR A 258 -4.84 -1.98 -26.70
C TYR A 258 -6.20 -1.86 -27.40
N LYS A 259 -6.52 -2.84 -28.26
CA LYS A 259 -7.68 -2.83 -29.16
C LYS A 259 -9.01 -2.93 -28.40
N ARG A 260 -9.90 -1.98 -28.69
CA ARG A 260 -11.25 -1.84 -28.12
C ARG A 260 -12.13 -3.04 -28.48
N ASN A 261 -12.78 -3.66 -27.48
CA ASN A 261 -13.91 -4.56 -27.71
C ASN A 261 -15.22 -3.75 -27.71
N PRO A 262 -15.96 -3.65 -28.83
CA PRO A 262 -17.16 -2.82 -28.94
C PRO A 262 -18.40 -3.35 -28.19
N LEU A 263 -18.33 -4.51 -27.52
CA LEU A 263 -19.51 -5.21 -26.98
C LEU A 263 -19.59 -5.29 -25.44
N SER A 264 -18.66 -4.71 -24.67
CA SER A 264 -18.69 -4.71 -23.19
C SER A 264 -18.70 -3.30 -22.61
N SER A 265 -19.61 -3.03 -21.67
CA SER A 265 -19.71 -1.75 -20.94
C SER A 265 -18.66 -1.59 -19.85
N VAL A 266 -18.19 -2.69 -19.23
CA VAL A 266 -17.13 -2.71 -18.21
C VAL A 266 -15.90 -3.44 -18.75
N ARG A 267 -14.70 -2.88 -18.55
CA ARG A 267 -13.43 -3.44 -19.05
C ARG A 267 -12.38 -3.48 -17.95
N ALA A 268 -11.65 -4.59 -17.83
CA ALA A 268 -10.30 -4.54 -17.30
C ALA A 268 -9.44 -3.82 -18.34
N LEU A 269 -8.93 -2.65 -18.00
CA LEU A 269 -8.19 -1.80 -18.92
C LEU A 269 -6.76 -2.30 -19.02
N LEU A 270 -6.00 -2.28 -17.92
CA LEU A 270 -4.64 -2.82 -17.81
C LEU A 270 -4.30 -3.20 -16.35
N PRO A 271 -3.34 -4.12 -16.12
CA PRO A 271 -2.70 -4.21 -14.80
C PRO A 271 -2.07 -2.86 -14.45
N ALA A 272 -2.01 -2.52 -13.16
CA ALA A 272 -1.29 -1.30 -12.75
C ALA A 272 0.21 -1.51 -13.04
N LEU A 273 0.73 -0.75 -14.00
CA LEU A 273 2.14 -0.80 -14.37
C LEU A 273 2.93 0.16 -13.47
N CYS A 274 4.24 -0.04 -13.36
CA CYS A 274 5.15 1.00 -12.86
C CYS A 274 6.08 1.40 -13.97
N SER A 275 6.18 2.72 -14.15
CA SER A 275 6.95 3.35 -15.21
C SER A 275 8.06 4.20 -14.59
N TYR A 276 9.23 4.16 -15.19
CA TYR A 276 10.31 5.11 -14.92
C TYR A 276 10.34 6.15 -16.04
N LYS A 277 10.36 7.42 -15.66
CA LYS A 277 10.46 8.56 -16.59
C LYS A 277 11.71 9.38 -16.29
N GLY A 278 12.80 9.05 -16.96
CA GLY A 278 14.09 9.73 -16.80
C GLY A 278 14.79 10.04 -18.11
N SER A 279 15.81 10.89 -18.04
CA SER A 279 16.68 11.26 -19.16
C SER A 279 17.94 10.40 -19.27
N ASP A 280 18.20 9.59 -18.25
CA ASP A 280 19.35 8.70 -18.05
C ASP A 280 19.13 7.28 -18.57
N VAL A 281 17.90 6.89 -18.90
CA VAL A 281 17.59 5.59 -19.51
C VAL A 281 17.73 5.64 -21.04
N PRO A 282 18.40 4.64 -21.67
CA PRO A 282 18.54 4.58 -23.12
C PRO A 282 17.20 4.66 -23.86
N LYS A 283 17.05 5.71 -24.66
CA LYS A 283 15.83 6.03 -25.38
C LYS A 283 15.79 5.35 -26.76
N PRO A 284 14.69 4.69 -27.16
CA PRO A 284 14.45 4.34 -28.55
C PRO A 284 14.47 5.58 -29.44
N SER A 285 15.24 5.55 -30.54
CA SER A 285 15.42 6.69 -31.45
C SER A 285 14.13 7.23 -32.07
N SER A 286 13.04 6.44 -32.00
CA SER A 286 11.71 6.77 -32.52
C SER A 286 10.82 7.61 -31.61
N LEU A 287 11.19 7.84 -30.34
CA LEU A 287 10.38 8.66 -29.42
C LEU A 287 10.75 10.14 -29.53
N SER A 288 9.78 11.06 -29.48
CA SER A 288 10.00 12.51 -29.58
C SER A 288 10.17 13.23 -28.24
N SER A 289 9.74 12.61 -27.12
CA SER A 289 9.88 13.15 -25.76
C SER A 289 11.35 13.31 -25.34
N LEU A 290 11.65 14.32 -24.52
CA LEU A 290 12.96 14.49 -23.88
C LEU A 290 13.24 13.40 -22.82
N TYR A 291 12.19 12.76 -22.31
CA TYR A 291 12.25 11.68 -21.34
C TYR A 291 11.87 10.35 -21.99
N ALA A 292 12.52 9.26 -21.60
CA ALA A 292 12.09 7.92 -21.94
C ALA A 292 11.07 7.43 -20.91
N ASP A 293 9.91 6.94 -21.38
CA ASP A 293 8.94 6.24 -20.53
C ASP A 293 9.24 4.73 -20.62
N TYR A 294 9.71 4.14 -19.52
CA TYR A 294 10.04 2.71 -19.46
C TYR A 294 9.14 2.00 -18.45
N HIS A 295 8.31 1.08 -18.92
CA HIS A 295 7.49 0.24 -18.06
C HIS A 295 8.32 -0.95 -17.60
N PHE A 296 8.57 -1.05 -16.29
CA PHE A 296 9.51 -2.04 -15.74
C PHE A 296 8.85 -3.14 -14.93
N CYS A 297 7.69 -2.87 -14.32
CA CYS A 297 6.95 -3.90 -13.61
C CYS A 297 5.44 -3.65 -13.64
N SER A 298 4.70 -4.63 -13.13
CA SER A 298 3.29 -4.54 -12.82
C SER A 298 3.05 -4.98 -11.37
N LEU A 299 2.11 -4.31 -10.72
CA LEU A 299 1.71 -4.64 -9.36
C LEU A 299 0.79 -5.88 -9.38
N PRO A 300 1.03 -6.88 -8.53
CA PRO A 300 0.24 -8.10 -8.51
C PRO A 300 -1.17 -7.81 -8.00
N GLY A 301 -2.15 -8.55 -8.52
CA GLY A 301 -3.52 -8.55 -8.03
C GLY A 301 -4.37 -7.34 -8.42
N ILE A 302 -3.83 -6.30 -9.06
CA ILE A 302 -4.55 -5.05 -9.32
C ILE A 302 -4.72 -4.74 -10.81
N CYS A 303 -5.88 -4.21 -11.18
CA CYS A 303 -6.14 -3.68 -12.52
C CYS A 303 -6.96 -2.40 -12.46
N GLN A 304 -6.91 -1.58 -13.51
CA GLN A 304 -7.90 -0.52 -13.70
C GLN A 304 -9.17 -1.10 -14.35
N LEU A 305 -10.32 -0.70 -13.83
CA LEU A 305 -11.64 -0.96 -14.39
C LEU A 305 -12.21 0.36 -14.90
N GLY A 306 -13.05 0.32 -15.94
CA GLY A 306 -13.72 1.54 -16.40
C GLY A 306 -14.77 1.29 -17.47
N GLU A 307 -15.57 2.33 -17.74
CA GLU A 307 -16.58 2.36 -18.81
C GLU A 307 -16.10 3.13 -20.04
N SER A 308 -16.68 2.84 -21.20
CA SER A 308 -16.35 3.53 -22.45
C SER A 308 -16.80 4.99 -22.41
N GLY A 309 -15.86 5.92 -22.25
CA GLY A 309 -16.10 7.38 -22.35
C GLY A 309 -16.20 8.13 -21.02
N SER A 310 -16.10 7.42 -19.89
CA SER A 310 -15.91 8.01 -18.56
C SER A 310 -14.92 7.15 -17.79
N GLN A 311 -13.73 7.70 -17.51
CA GLN A 311 -12.71 7.10 -16.64
C GLN A 311 -12.86 7.55 -15.17
N GLY A 312 -13.97 8.24 -14.87
CA GLY A 312 -14.32 8.70 -13.53
C GLY A 312 -15.53 7.96 -12.98
N TYR A 313 -15.41 7.54 -11.72
CA TYR A 313 -16.46 6.98 -10.86
C TYR A 313 -17.00 5.58 -11.17
N PHE A 314 -16.30 4.71 -11.90
CA PHE A 314 -16.71 3.32 -12.19
C PHE A 314 -17.21 2.62 -10.93
N TRP A 315 -16.41 2.56 -9.87
CA TRP A 315 -16.80 1.84 -8.67
C TRP A 315 -18.01 2.42 -7.96
N ILE A 316 -18.13 3.75 -7.94
CA ILE A 316 -19.28 4.44 -7.34
C ILE A 316 -20.54 4.13 -8.15
N ASN A 317 -20.50 4.37 -9.46
CA ASN A 317 -21.63 4.14 -10.35
C ASN A 317 -22.03 2.67 -10.40
N TYR A 318 -21.05 1.77 -10.44
CA TYR A 318 -21.28 0.34 -10.49
C TYR A 318 -21.90 -0.18 -9.18
N ASN A 319 -21.40 0.29 -8.03
CA ASN A 319 -21.95 -0.05 -6.72
C ASN A 319 -23.36 0.55 -6.52
N GLU A 320 -23.59 1.79 -6.95
CA GLU A 320 -24.93 2.40 -6.95
C GLU A 320 -25.90 1.61 -7.85
N TRP A 321 -25.50 1.31 -9.08
CA TRP A 321 -26.31 0.59 -10.06
C TRP A 321 -26.74 -0.80 -9.57
N ARG A 322 -25.83 -1.54 -8.93
CA ARG A 322 -26.13 -2.88 -8.39
C ARG A 322 -26.80 -2.86 -7.03
N GLY A 323 -27.05 -1.69 -6.44
CA GLY A 323 -27.66 -1.54 -5.11
C GLY A 323 -26.76 -2.01 -3.96
N ALA A 324 -25.45 -1.78 -4.09
CA ALA A 324 -24.49 -2.03 -3.01
C ALA A 324 -24.85 -1.22 -1.77
N SER A 325 -24.58 -1.77 -0.58
CA SER A 325 -24.87 -1.10 0.68
C SER A 325 -23.82 -0.05 1.06
N TRP A 326 -22.66 -0.04 0.39
CA TRP A 326 -21.57 0.91 0.61
C TRP A 326 -20.61 0.99 -0.59
N SER A 327 -19.75 2.02 -0.61
CA SER A 327 -18.99 2.43 -1.81
C SER A 327 -17.80 1.56 -2.21
N LEU A 328 -17.22 0.75 -1.30
CA LEU A 328 -16.11 -0.16 -1.63
C LEU A 328 -16.53 -1.63 -1.50
N GLU A 329 -17.83 -1.92 -1.62
CA GLU A 329 -18.33 -3.29 -1.59
C GLU A 329 -17.73 -4.11 -2.75
N PRO A 330 -17.13 -5.30 -2.48
CA PRO A 330 -16.55 -6.14 -3.52
C PRO A 330 -17.60 -6.56 -4.56
N ALA A 331 -17.16 -6.73 -5.81
CA ALA A 331 -18.05 -7.18 -6.88
C ALA A 331 -17.42 -8.24 -7.78
N THR A 332 -18.25 -9.09 -8.37
CA THR A 332 -17.80 -10.09 -9.35
C THR A 332 -17.95 -9.54 -10.76
N ILE A 333 -16.82 -9.31 -11.45
CA ILE A 333 -16.76 -8.78 -12.81
C ILE A 333 -15.91 -9.72 -13.65
N GLY A 334 -16.48 -10.25 -14.74
CA GLY A 334 -15.79 -11.18 -15.61
C GLY A 334 -15.44 -12.52 -14.95
N GLY A 335 -16.15 -12.92 -13.89
CA GLY A 335 -15.88 -14.14 -13.12
C GLY A 335 -14.85 -13.97 -12.00
N TYR A 336 -14.28 -12.78 -11.83
CA TYR A 336 -13.34 -12.48 -10.74
C TYR A 336 -13.98 -11.58 -9.71
N THR A 337 -13.74 -11.86 -8.43
CA THR A 337 -14.10 -10.94 -7.34
C THR A 337 -13.05 -9.85 -7.24
N TRP A 338 -13.51 -8.61 -7.33
CA TRP A 338 -12.71 -7.40 -7.29
C TRP A 338 -13.12 -6.56 -6.08
N ILE A 339 -12.12 -6.08 -5.36
CA ILE A 339 -12.25 -5.16 -4.23
C ILE A 339 -11.90 -3.77 -4.75
N PRO A 340 -12.78 -2.78 -4.64
CA PRO A 340 -12.53 -1.42 -5.09
C PRO A 340 -11.26 -0.80 -4.46
N TRP A 341 -10.50 -0.09 -5.29
CA TRP A 341 -9.21 0.53 -4.99
C TRP A 341 -8.99 1.82 -5.80
N SER A 342 -8.03 2.65 -5.39
CA SER A 342 -7.76 3.96 -6.03
C SER A 342 -6.28 4.32 -6.14
N PHE A 343 -5.84 4.93 -7.24
CA PHE A 343 -4.52 5.58 -7.44
C PHE A 343 -4.69 7.10 -7.68
N SER A 344 -3.73 7.94 -7.27
CA SER A 344 -3.97 9.41 -7.16
C SER A 344 -3.45 10.25 -8.32
N GLN A 345 -2.47 9.76 -9.08
CA GLN A 345 -1.89 10.58 -10.12
C GLN A 345 -2.54 10.31 -11.48
N ASN A 346 -3.16 11.35 -12.03
CA ASN A 346 -3.57 11.49 -13.42
C ASN A 346 -4.50 10.37 -13.94
N ASP A 347 -5.79 10.44 -13.57
CA ASP A 347 -6.90 9.70 -14.21
C ASP A 347 -7.04 8.20 -13.87
N LEU A 348 -6.53 7.76 -12.71
CA LEU A 348 -6.59 6.37 -12.23
C LEU A 348 -7.52 6.15 -11.03
N TYR A 349 -8.75 6.65 -11.13
CA TYR A 349 -9.70 6.68 -10.03
C TYR A 349 -10.43 5.34 -9.76
N GLU A 350 -10.02 4.23 -10.38
CA GLU A 350 -10.92 3.09 -10.61
C GLU A 350 -10.20 1.73 -10.65
N CYS A 351 -9.36 1.42 -9.67
CA CYS A 351 -8.67 0.14 -9.66
C CYS A 351 -9.43 -0.92 -8.86
N GLY A 352 -9.31 -2.18 -9.23
CA GLY A 352 -9.80 -3.31 -8.46
C GLY A 352 -8.64 -4.21 -8.07
N VAL A 353 -8.61 -4.66 -6.82
CA VAL A 353 -7.74 -5.76 -6.37
C VAL A 353 -8.52 -7.06 -6.36
N THR A 354 -7.99 -8.12 -6.95
CA THR A 354 -8.57 -9.47 -6.93
C THR A 354 -7.62 -10.43 -6.20
N ASP A 355 -8.13 -11.55 -5.70
CA ASP A 355 -7.37 -12.68 -5.17
C ASP A 355 -7.14 -13.80 -6.21
N HIS A 356 -7.61 -13.61 -7.45
CA HIS A 356 -7.52 -14.63 -8.49
C HIS A 356 -6.05 -14.93 -8.86
N PRO A 357 -5.62 -16.21 -8.89
CA PRO A 357 -4.21 -16.59 -9.03
C PRO A 357 -3.54 -16.05 -10.29
N ASP A 358 -4.26 -15.93 -11.41
CA ASP A 358 -3.70 -15.39 -12.67
C ASP A 358 -3.19 -13.95 -12.55
N TRP A 359 -3.69 -13.21 -11.56
CA TRP A 359 -3.30 -11.83 -11.30
C TRP A 359 -2.16 -11.72 -10.30
N TRP A 360 -1.85 -12.77 -9.56
CA TRP A 360 -0.83 -12.73 -8.49
C TRP A 360 0.55 -13.11 -8.94
#